data_AF-A0A3L8P8Y2-F1
#
_entry.id   AF-A0A3L8P8Y2-F1
#
_cell.length_a   1.000
_cell.length_b   1.000
_cell.length_c   1.000
_cell.angle_alpha   90.00
_cell.angle_beta   90.00
_cell.angle_gamma   90.00
#
_symmetry.space_group_name_H-M   'P 1'
#
loop_
_entity.id
_entity.type
_entity.pdbx_description
1 polymer ?
#
loop_
_entity_poly.entity_id
_entity_poly.type
_entity_poly.pdbx_seq_one_letter_code
_entity_poly.pdbx_strand_id
1 'polypeptide(L)'
;MLYGVYERRLSKMLDPERLPHHVGAIVDGNRRWARGAGAGVDFGYQAGAEKITEFLGWCDELGVKIVTLWVLSTDNLRRPPDELAALLSVIEQMVE
;
A
#
# COMPACT_ATOMS: atom_id res chain seq x y z
N MET A 1 -5.56 -18.91 9.74
CA MET A 1 -6.15 -20.08 9.05
C MET A 1 -7.54 -19.82 8.49
N LEU A 2 -8.50 -19.28 9.27
CA LEU A 2 -9.86 -18.97 8.76
C LEU A 2 -9.88 -17.90 7.65
N TYR A 3 -9.05 -16.87 7.77
CA TYR A 3 -9.00 -15.75 6.82
C TYR A 3 -8.58 -16.19 5.40
N GLY A 4 -7.51 -16.98 5.27
CA GLY A 4 -7.07 -17.47 3.96
C GLY A 4 -8.07 -18.42 3.26
N VAL A 5 -8.91 -19.15 4.02
CA VAL A 5 -10.01 -19.94 3.43
C VAL A 5 -11.11 -19.01 2.91
N TYR A 6 -11.42 -17.96 3.66
CA TYR A 6 -12.39 -16.94 3.26
C TYR A 6 -11.95 -16.19 2.00
N GLU A 7 -10.69 -15.73 1.95
CA GLU A 7 -10.12 -15.04 0.79
C GLU A 7 -10.16 -15.92 -0.46
N ARG A 8 -9.71 -17.18 -0.37
CA ARG A 8 -9.78 -18.12 -1.51
C ARG A 8 -11.20 -18.33 -2.02
N ARG A 9 -12.20 -18.36 -1.11
CA ARG A 9 -13.60 -18.49 -1.50
C ARG A 9 -14.08 -17.23 -2.22
N LEU A 10 -13.73 -16.05 -1.71
CA LEU A 10 -14.11 -14.78 -2.31
C LEU A 10 -13.48 -14.62 -3.69
N SER A 11 -12.19 -14.92 -3.86
CA SER A 11 -11.51 -14.85 -5.15
C SER A 11 -12.15 -15.77 -6.20
N LYS A 12 -12.60 -16.97 -5.81
CA LYS A 12 -13.33 -17.89 -6.70
C LYS A 12 -14.72 -17.39 -7.12
N MET A 13 -15.29 -16.45 -6.38
CA MET A 13 -16.60 -15.85 -6.70
C MET A 13 -16.48 -14.63 -7.63
N LEU A 14 -15.26 -14.13 -7.87
CA LEU A 14 -15.03 -13.04 -8.79
C LEU A 14 -15.16 -13.54 -10.22
N ASP A 15 -15.87 -12.76 -11.04
CA ASP A 15 -15.98 -12.99 -12.48
C ASP A 15 -14.73 -12.45 -13.18
N PRO A 16 -13.87 -13.32 -13.77
CA PRO A 16 -12.62 -12.88 -14.38
C PRO A 16 -12.82 -11.90 -15.54
N GLU A 17 -13.96 -11.95 -16.24
CA GLU A 17 -14.26 -11.05 -17.36
C GLU A 17 -14.60 -9.63 -16.90
N ARG A 18 -14.89 -9.46 -15.60
CA ARG A 18 -15.30 -8.17 -15.01
C ARG A 18 -14.24 -7.57 -14.10
N LEU A 19 -13.08 -8.22 -13.95
CA LEU A 19 -11.99 -7.69 -13.16
C LEU A 19 -11.36 -6.46 -13.83
N PRO A 20 -10.98 -5.44 -13.05
CA PRO A 20 -10.34 -4.26 -13.60
C PRO A 20 -8.94 -4.61 -14.14
N HIS A 21 -8.59 -4.10 -15.31
CA HIS A 21 -7.22 -4.21 -15.83
C HIS A 21 -6.27 -3.19 -15.20
N HIS A 22 -6.81 -2.11 -14.62
CA HIS A 22 -6.05 -1.03 -14.00
C HIS A 22 -6.69 -0.60 -12.68
N VAL A 23 -5.89 -0.55 -11.62
CA VAL A 23 -6.30 -0.04 -10.31
C VAL A 23 -5.42 1.13 -9.89
N GLY A 24 -6.05 2.21 -9.45
CA GLY A 24 -5.38 3.35 -8.81
C GLY A 24 -5.58 3.30 -7.29
N ALA A 25 -4.52 3.50 -6.52
CA ALA A 25 -4.58 3.57 -5.06
C ALA A 25 -3.81 4.77 -4.51
N ILE A 26 -4.39 5.41 -3.49
CA ILE A 26 -3.74 6.48 -2.72
C ILE A 26 -3.29 5.88 -1.39
N VAL A 27 -1.99 5.96 -1.13
CA VAL A 27 -1.41 5.39 0.10
C VAL A 27 -1.41 6.47 1.17
N ASP A 28 -2.56 6.64 1.84
CA ASP A 28 -2.73 7.58 2.93
C ASP A 28 -2.96 6.85 4.28
N GLY A 29 -2.79 7.59 5.37
CA GLY A 29 -3.13 7.11 6.71
C GLY A 29 -1.93 6.64 7.52
N ASN A 30 -0.74 6.52 6.94
CA ASN A 30 0.48 6.04 7.62
C ASN A 30 0.74 6.71 8.98
N ARG A 31 0.61 8.05 9.04
CA ARG A 31 0.77 8.82 10.28
C ARG A 31 -0.32 8.53 11.31
N ARG A 32 -1.57 8.37 10.87
CA ARG A 32 -2.72 8.05 11.74
C ARG A 32 -2.59 6.64 12.29
N TRP A 33 -2.17 5.71 11.43
CA TRP A 33 -1.92 4.32 11.79
C TRP A 33 -0.78 4.20 12.80
N ALA A 34 0.35 4.88 12.57
CA ALA A 34 1.47 4.93 13.51
C ALA A 34 1.05 5.44 14.89
N ARG A 35 0.29 6.53 14.94
CA ARG A 35 -0.26 7.07 16.20
C ARG A 35 -1.17 6.06 16.92
N GLY A 36 -2.03 5.36 16.16
CA GLY A 36 -2.90 4.32 16.71
C GLY A 36 -2.12 3.12 17.27
N ALA A 37 -0.95 2.83 16.70
CA ALA A 37 -0.03 1.80 17.17
C ALA A 37 0.91 2.26 18.30
N GLY A 38 0.83 3.54 18.73
CA GLY A 38 1.76 4.11 19.70
C GLY A 38 3.20 4.24 19.17
N ALA A 39 3.37 4.27 17.85
CA ALA A 39 4.67 4.24 17.17
C ALA A 39 5.00 5.56 16.47
N GLY A 40 6.28 5.72 16.11
CA GLY A 40 6.79 6.85 15.33
C GLY A 40 6.29 6.84 13.89
N VAL A 41 6.37 8.00 13.23
CA VAL A 41 5.89 8.16 11.84
C VAL A 41 6.64 7.26 10.85
N ASP A 42 7.94 7.07 11.06
CA ASP A 42 8.80 6.22 10.24
C ASP A 42 8.30 4.78 10.20
N PHE A 43 7.84 4.27 11.35
CA PHE A 43 7.21 2.95 11.46
C PHE A 43 5.91 2.88 10.64
N GLY A 44 5.14 3.96 10.61
CA GLY A 44 3.95 4.07 9.77
C GLY A 44 4.26 4.04 8.28
N TYR A 45 5.38 4.64 7.85
CA TYR A 45 5.80 4.57 6.45
C TYR A 45 6.24 3.17 6.06
N GLN A 46 7.04 2.51 6.92
CA GLN A 46 7.45 1.12 6.71
C GLN A 46 6.25 0.19 6.58
N ALA A 47 5.30 0.27 7.51
CA ALA A 47 4.07 -0.50 7.46
C ALA A 47 3.24 -0.20 6.19
N GLY A 48 3.26 1.05 5.72
CA GLY A 48 2.66 1.44 4.46
C GLY A 48 3.30 0.75 3.26
N ALA A 49 4.64 0.70 3.20
CA ALA A 49 5.37 0.01 2.14
C ALA A 49 5.12 -1.49 2.13
N GLU A 50 5.16 -2.15 3.28
CA GLU A 50 4.81 -3.57 3.42
C GLU A 50 3.40 -3.86 2.91
N LYS A 51 2.45 -2.96 3.24
CA LYS A 51 1.06 -3.09 2.79
C LYS A 51 0.92 -2.91 1.27
N ILE A 52 1.73 -2.06 0.66
CA ILE A 52 1.76 -1.90 -0.79
C ILE A 52 2.24 -3.20 -1.45
N THR A 53 3.32 -3.80 -0.96
CA THR A 53 3.82 -5.08 -1.49
C THR A 53 2.76 -6.17 -1.42
N GLU A 54 2.04 -6.27 -0.31
CA GLU A 54 0.93 -7.21 -0.15
C GLU A 54 -0.22 -6.91 -1.14
N PHE A 55 -0.61 -5.64 -1.28
CA PHE A 55 -1.64 -5.22 -2.21
C PHE A 55 -1.28 -5.51 -3.67
N LEU A 56 -0.03 -5.28 -4.07
CA LEU A 56 0.47 -5.62 -5.41
C LEU A 56 0.42 -7.13 -5.65
N GLY A 57 0.73 -7.95 -4.62
CA GLY A 57 0.56 -9.40 -4.67
C GLY A 57 -0.89 -9.81 -4.95
N TRP A 58 -1.87 -9.18 -4.28
CA TRP A 58 -3.29 -9.44 -4.57
C TRP A 58 -3.69 -9.02 -5.99
N CYS A 59 -3.19 -7.88 -6.46
CA CYS A 59 -3.44 -7.44 -7.84
C CYS A 59 -2.89 -8.44 -8.86
N ASP A 60 -1.67 -8.96 -8.64
CA ASP A 60 -1.06 -9.97 -9.50
C ASP A 60 -1.84 -11.29 -9.49
N GLU A 61 -2.22 -11.78 -8.31
CA GLU A 61 -3.05 -12.99 -8.15
C GLU A 61 -4.40 -12.90 -8.88
N LEU A 62 -4.97 -11.70 -8.95
CA LEU A 62 -6.23 -11.42 -9.64
C LEU A 62 -6.06 -11.05 -11.13
N GLY A 63 -4.84 -10.97 -11.64
CA GLY A 63 -4.56 -10.63 -13.03
C GLY A 63 -4.76 -9.15 -13.38
N VAL A 64 -4.71 -8.25 -12.39
CA VAL A 64 -4.73 -6.80 -12.61
C VAL A 64 -3.37 -6.39 -13.19
N LYS A 65 -3.38 -5.93 -14.43
CA LYS A 65 -2.14 -5.71 -15.22
C LYS A 65 -1.42 -4.40 -14.90
N ILE A 66 -2.17 -3.40 -14.43
CA ILE A 66 -1.65 -2.06 -14.20
C ILE A 66 -2.07 -1.61 -12.81
N VAL A 67 -1.11 -1.12 -12.03
CA VAL A 67 -1.38 -0.48 -10.74
C VAL A 67 -0.72 0.89 -10.73
N THR A 68 -1.47 1.92 -10.35
CA THR A 68 -0.95 3.27 -10.14
C THR A 68 -1.05 3.61 -8.66
N LEU A 69 0.09 3.91 -8.04
CA LEU A 69 0.16 4.27 -6.63
C LEU A 69 0.51 5.74 -6.48
N TRP A 70 -0.31 6.46 -5.73
CA TRP A 70 0.00 7.82 -5.30
C TRP A 70 0.70 7.77 -3.94
N VAL A 71 2.03 7.76 -3.96
CA VAL A 71 2.87 7.57 -2.77
C VAL A 71 3.44 8.87 -2.19
N LEU A 72 3.54 9.94 -2.99
CA LEU A 72 4.10 11.23 -2.57
C LEU A 72 3.33 12.38 -3.24
N SER A 73 2.80 13.30 -2.44
CA SER A 73 2.16 14.54 -2.92
C SER A 73 3.05 15.77 -2.76
N THR A 74 2.72 16.87 -3.45
CA THR A 74 3.38 18.17 -3.27
C THR A 74 3.26 18.71 -1.84
N ASP A 75 2.16 18.41 -1.14
CA ASP A 75 2.02 18.77 0.28
C ASP A 75 2.95 17.95 1.18
N ASN A 76 3.31 16.73 0.78
CA ASN A 76 4.26 15.91 1.55
C ASN A 76 5.66 16.51 1.52
N LEU A 77 6.03 17.20 0.43
CA LEU A 77 7.29 17.93 0.31
C LEU A 77 7.42 19.09 1.31
N ARG A 78 6.32 19.52 1.94
CA ARG A 78 6.30 20.57 2.96
C ARG A 78 6.39 20.04 4.39
N ARG A 79 6.55 18.73 4.58
CA ARG A 79 6.69 18.10 5.90
C ARG A 79 8.06 18.46 6.53
N PRO A 80 8.21 18.30 7.86
CA PRO A 80 9.50 18.48 8.52
C PRO A 80 10.61 17.66 7.83
N PRO A 81 11.85 18.17 7.74
CA PRO A 81 12.93 17.52 7.00
C PRO A 81 13.16 16.05 7.38
N ASP A 82 13.17 15.75 8.68
CA ASP A 82 13.39 14.39 9.17
C ASP A 82 12.26 13.43 8.75
N GLU A 83 11.00 13.89 8.83
CA GLU A 83 9.83 13.12 8.39
C GLU A 83 9.84 12.90 6.86
N LEU A 84 10.26 13.91 6.10
CA LEU A 84 10.38 13.80 4.64
C LEU A 84 11.50 12.83 4.26
N ALA A 85 12.66 12.88 4.95
CA ALA A 85 13.76 11.96 4.72
C ALA A 85 13.35 10.50 4.98
N ALA A 86 12.61 10.24 6.06
CA ALA A 86 12.08 8.91 6.36
C ALA A 86 11.12 8.41 5.27
N LEU A 87 10.20 9.28 4.79
CA LEU A 87 9.29 8.94 3.70
C LEU A 87 10.04 8.62 2.40
N LEU A 88 11.02 9.44 2.03
CA LEU A 88 11.82 9.23 0.81
C LEU A 88 12.64 7.94 0.89
N SER A 89 13.23 7.63 2.04
CA SER A 89 13.99 6.38 2.23
C SER A 89 13.11 5.15 2.02
N VAL A 90 11.87 5.17 2.51
CA VAL A 90 10.92 4.07 2.29
C VAL A 90 10.51 3.98 0.82
N ILE A 91 10.29 5.11 0.14
CA ILE A 91 9.97 5.10 -1.30
C ILE A 91 11.13 4.54 -2.12
N GLU A 92 12.38 4.90 -1.79
CA GLU A 92 13.58 4.39 -2.46
C GLU A 92 13.67 2.86 -2.33
N GLN A 93 13.49 2.32 -1.12
CA GLN A 93 13.49 0.88 -0.86
C GLN A 93 12.39 0.11 -1.61
N MET A 94 11.30 0.78 -1.98
CA MET A 94 10.22 0.15 -2.74
C MET A 94 10.48 0.08 -4.25
N VAL A 95 11.39 0.92 -4.76
CA VAL A 95 11.66 1.03 -6.19
C VAL A 95 12.89 0.22 -6.60
N GLU A 96 13.82 -0.02 -5.66
CA GLU A 96 14.94 -0.98 -5.83
C GLU A 96 14.49 -2.44 -5.81
#